data_AF-A0A3N7DUX7-F1
#
_entry.id   AF-A0A3N7DUX7-F1
#
_cell.length_a   1.000
_cell.length_b   1.000
_cell.length_c   1.000
_cell.angle_alpha   90.00
_cell.angle_beta   90.00
_cell.angle_gamma   90.00
#
_symmetry.space_group_name_H-M   'P 1'
#
loop_
_entity.id
_entity.type
_entity.pdbx_description
1 polymer ?
#
loop_
_entity_poly.entity_id
_entity_poly.type
_entity_poly.pdbx_seq_one_letter_code
_entity_poly.pdbx_strand_id
1 'polypeptide(L)' 'MSKFTHIAKFYSIPCYFNEQTMDVKGTNFFYDKLIDIRIFIEDIFPSEDGYKIEVVKPI' A
#
# COMPACT_ATOMS: atom_id res chain seq x y z
N MET A 1 12.72 -2.26 13.85
CA MET A 1 12.40 -3.19 12.74
C MET A 1 10.89 -3.22 12.60
N SER A 2 10.32 -2.43 11.69
CA SER A 2 8.87 -2.41 11.44
C SER A 2 8.47 -3.77 10.86
N LYS A 3 7.82 -4.59 11.69
CA LYS A 3 7.30 -5.90 11.30
C LYS A 3 5.99 -5.64 10.54
N PHE A 4 6.04 -5.72 9.22
CA PHE A 4 4.81 -5.77 8.42
C PHE A 4 4.03 -7.03 8.82
N THR A 5 2.74 -6.87 9.07
CA THR A 5 1.87 -7.95 9.58
C THR A 5 1.13 -8.66 8.46
N HIS A 6 0.95 -8.02 7.31
CA HIS A 6 0.11 -8.54 6.24
C HIS A 6 0.77 -8.34 4.87
N ILE A 7 0.54 -9.29 3.98
CA ILE A 7 0.71 -9.08 2.54
C ILE A 7 -0.63 -8.53 2.03
N ALA A 8 -0.58 -7.38 1.38
CA ALA A 8 -1.73 -6.69 0.84
C ALA A 8 -1.48 -6.32 -0.63
N LYS A 9 -2.51 -5.74 -1.26
CA LYS A 9 -2.45 -5.15 -2.58
C LYS A 9 -3.04 -3.75 -2.52
N PHE A 10 -2.23 -2.74 -2.82
CA PHE A 10 -2.68 -1.37 -2.99
C PHE A 10 -3.05 -1.16 -4.46
N TYR A 11 -4.33 -1.06 -4.80
CA TYR A 11 -4.78 -0.95 -6.21
C TYR A 11 -4.17 -2.02 -7.14
N SER A 12 -4.25 -3.30 -6.76
CA SER A 12 -3.61 -4.45 -7.45
C SER A 12 -2.07 -4.50 -7.40
N ILE A 13 -1.40 -3.53 -6.77
CA ILE A 13 0.05 -3.50 -6.60
C ILE A 13 0.43 -4.27 -5.32
N PRO A 14 1.24 -5.34 -5.40
CA PRO A 14 1.61 -6.14 -4.23
C PRO A 14 2.47 -5.34 -3.25
N CYS A 15 1.98 -5.20 -2.02
CA CYS A 15 2.60 -4.45 -0.94
C CYS A 15 2.58 -5.23 0.38
N TYR A 16 3.44 -4.81 1.29
CA TYR A 16 3.40 -5.17 2.69
C TYR A 16 2.61 -4.10 3.42
N PHE A 17 1.64 -4.53 4.23
CA PHE A 17 0.82 -3.64 5.04
C PHE A 17 1.09 -3.92 6.52
N ASN A 18 1.22 -2.85 7.28
CA ASN A 18 1.31 -2.90 8.72
C ASN A 18 0.04 -2.31 9.34
N GLU A 19 -0.83 -3.16 9.88
CA GLU A 19 -2.05 -2.70 10.55
C GLU A 19 -1.79 -1.82 11.78
N GLN A 20 -0.64 -1.99 12.46
CA GLN A 20 -0.33 -1.24 13.68
C GLN A 20 0.10 0.20 13.40
N THR A 21 0.85 0.41 12.32
CA THR A 21 1.34 1.75 11.92
C THR A 21 0.56 2.35 10.75
N MET A 22 -0.33 1.56 10.13
CA MET A 22 -0.97 1.84 8.84
C MET A 22 0.05 2.07 7.70
N ASP A 23 1.30 1.63 7.85
CA ASP A 23 2.31 1.73 6.80
C ASP A 23 2.03 0.77 5.65
N VAL A 24 2.24 1.26 4.44
CA VAL A 24 2.26 0.47 3.21
C VAL A 24 3.66 0.54 2.62
N LYS A 25 4.23 -0.61 2.26
CA LYS A 25 5.52 -0.68 1.59
C LYS A 25 5.45 -1.60 0.38
N GLY A 26 6.05 -1.22 -0.74
CA GLY A 26 6.13 -2.10 -1.90
C GLY A 26 6.88 -3.39 -1.60
N THR A 27 6.47 -4.49 -2.25
CA THR A 27 7.19 -5.77 -2.11
C THR A 27 8.63 -5.72 -2.66
N ASN A 28 8.91 -4.77 -3.57
CA ASN A 28 10.22 -4.44 -4.12
C ASN A 28 10.31 -2.92 -4.36
N PHE A 29 11.51 -2.40 -4.62
CA PHE A 29 11.74 -0.96 -4.88
C PHE A 29 10.87 -0.39 -6.02
N PHE A 30 10.62 -1.18 -7.07
CA PHE A 30 9.74 -0.78 -8.17
C PHE A 30 8.29 -0.60 -7.73
N TYR A 31 7.77 -1.54 -6.92
CA TYR A 31 6.42 -1.45 -6.40
C TYR A 31 6.28 -0.35 -5.35
N ASP A 32 7.33 -0.08 -4.59
CA ASP A 32 7.40 1.02 -3.62
C ASP A 32 7.17 2.37 -4.33
N LYS A 33 7.93 2.60 -5.41
CA LYS A 33 7.78 3.77 -6.27
C LYS A 33 6.39 3.88 -6.89
N LEU A 34 5.81 2.77 -7.34
CA LEU A 34 4.46 2.77 -7.93
C LEU A 34 3.40 3.16 -6.91
N ILE A 35 3.53 2.68 -5.67
CA ILE A 35 2.62 3.04 -4.57
C ILE A 35 2.76 4.52 -4.24
N ASP A 36 3.99 5.03 -4.11
CA ASP A 36 4.23 6.47 -3.89
C ASP A 36 3.61 7.35 -4.98
N ILE A 37 3.84 7.00 -6.25
CA ILE A 37 3.27 7.73 -7.39
C ILE A 37 1.74 7.67 -7.35
N ARG A 38 1.17 6.51 -6.99
CA ARG A 38 -0.28 6.35 -6.93
C ARG A 38 -0.90 7.19 -5.80
N ILE A 39 -0.28 7.18 -4.62
CA ILE A 39 -0.67 8.03 -3.50
C ILE A 39 -0.61 9.50 -3.92
N PHE A 40 0.47 9.90 -4.60
CA PHE A 40 0.62 11.27 -5.12
C PHE A 40 -0.46 11.64 -6.14
N ILE A 41 -0.82 10.73 -7.06
CA ILE A 41 -1.90 10.96 -8.02
C ILE A 41 -3.25 11.13 -7.31
N GLU A 42 -3.53 10.33 -6.26
CA GLU A 42 -4.80 10.46 -5.52
C GLU A 42 -4.82 11.66 -4.58
N ASP A 43 -3.67 12.17 -4.14
CA ASP A 43 -3.58 13.45 -3.42
C ASP A 43 -3.91 14.64 -4.34
N ILE A 44 -3.47 14.56 -5.62
CA ILE A 44 -3.80 15.57 -6.64
C ILE A 44 -5.24 15.43 -7.16
N PHE A 45 -5.68 14.19 -7.35
CA PHE A 45 -7.00 13.82 -7.87
C PHE A 45 -7.72 12.95 -6.83
N PRO A 46 -8.25 13.56 -5.76
CA PRO A 46 -8.91 12.82 -4.69
C PRO A 46 -10.11 12.05 -5.24
N SER A 47 -10.03 10.74 -5.12
CA SER A 47 -11.15 9.83 -5.39
C SER A 47 -12.07 9.83 -4.18
N GLU A 48 -13.39 9.89 -4.38
CA GLU A 48 -14.35 9.84 -3.25
C GLU A 48 -14.28 8.52 -2.46
N ASP A 49 -13.73 7.45 -3.06
CA ASP A 49 -13.63 6.11 -2.47
C ASP A 49 -12.47 5.92 -1.48
N GLY A 50 -11.56 6.89 -1.35
CA GLY A 50 -10.34 6.77 -0.54
C GLY A 50 -9.37 5.69 -1.03
N TYR A 51 -8.39 5.32 -0.20
CA TYR A 51 -7.35 4.36 -0.58
C TYR A 51 -7.85 2.91 -0.54
N LYS A 52 -7.84 2.23 -1.70
CA LYS A 52 -8.20 0.81 -1.77
C LYS A 52 -7.02 -0.11 -1.46
N ILE A 53 -7.02 -0.66 -0.25
CA ILE A 53 -6.08 -1.70 0.20
C ILE A 53 -6.81 -3.04 0.33
N GLU A 54 -6.37 -4.03 -0.42
CA GLU A 54 -6.88 -5.41 -0.34
C GLU A 54 -5.88 -6.28 0.43
N VAL A 55 -6.21 -6.65 1.67
CA VAL A 55 -5.38 -7.57 2.47
C VAL A 55 -5.50 -8.98 1.88
N VAL A 56 -4.37 -9.55 1.45
CA VAL A 56 -4.32 -10.87 0.80
C VAL A 56 -4.17 -11.97 1.84
N LYS A 57 -3.22 -11.82 2.78
CA LYS A 57 -2.99 -12.78 3.86
C LYS A 57 -2.14 -12.18 4.99
N PRO A 58 -2.30 -12.67 6.23
CA PRO A 58 -1.36 -12.40 7.31
C PRO A 58 0.01 -13.05 7.04
N ILE A 59 1.07 -12.45 7.58
CA ILE A 59 2.46 -12.93 7.55
C ILE A 59 2.79 -13.72 8.81
#